data_AF-A0A6C1N2S0-F1
#
_entry.id   AF-A0A6C1N2S0-F1
#
_cell.length_a   1.000
_cell.length_b   1.000
_cell.length_c   1.000
_cell.angle_alpha   90.00
_cell.angle_beta   90.00
_cell.angle_gamma   90.00
#
_symmetry.space_group_name_H-M   'P 1'
#
loop_
_entity.id
_entity.type
_entity.pdbx_description
1 polymer ?
#
loop_
_entity_poly.entity_id
_entity_poly.type
_entity_poly.pdbx_seq_one_letter_code
_entity_poly.pdbx_strand_id
1 'polypeptide(L)'
;MMALFSGCASVGQEFPVSPIAEIRIGETSKDEVRELFGTPWRVGVENGKRTWTYGHYRYRLIGDPSTRDLLIRFNHQDLVEHFSFNTTDHGGQD
;
A
#
# COMPACT_ATOMS: atom_id res chain seq x y z
N MET A 1 9.13 -16.45 -36.46
CA MET A 1 7.90 -16.18 -35.70
C MET A 1 8.30 -15.43 -34.44
N MET A 2 8.16 -14.09 -34.44
CA MET A 2 8.56 -13.25 -33.31
C MET A 2 7.44 -13.28 -32.27
N ALA A 3 7.62 -14.01 -31.17
CA ALA A 3 6.68 -14.01 -30.06
C ALA A 3 6.86 -12.71 -29.27
N LEU A 4 5.91 -11.79 -29.39
CA LEU A 4 5.80 -10.62 -28.53
C LEU A 4 5.29 -11.10 -27.16
N PHE A 5 6.19 -11.41 -26.24
CA PHE A 5 5.84 -11.57 -24.83
C PHE A 5 5.52 -10.18 -24.27
N SER A 6 4.24 -9.80 -24.29
CA SER A 6 3.70 -8.72 -23.47
C SER A 6 3.68 -9.17 -22.01
N GLY A 7 4.85 -9.19 -21.37
CA GLY A 7 5.00 -9.43 -19.94
C GLY A 7 4.42 -8.28 -19.13
N CYS A 8 3.19 -8.43 -18.64
CA CYS A 8 2.68 -7.61 -17.56
C CYS A 8 3.05 -8.32 -16.25
N ALA A 9 3.91 -7.70 -15.43
CA ALA A 9 4.31 -8.26 -14.14
C ALA A 9 3.88 -7.29 -13.04
N SER A 10 2.96 -7.72 -12.18
CA SER A 10 2.62 -7.00 -10.95
C SER A 10 3.38 -7.59 -9.78
N VAL A 11 3.92 -6.74 -8.91
CA VAL A 11 4.54 -7.12 -7.64
C VAL A 11 3.75 -6.48 -6.50
N GLY A 12 3.39 -7.28 -5.49
CA GLY A 12 2.58 -6.82 -4.36
C GLY A 12 1.11 -7.21 -4.47
N GLN A 13 0.27 -6.62 -3.63
CA GLN A 13 -1.16 -6.94 -3.53
C GLN A 13 -1.97 -5.65 -3.67
N GLU A 14 -2.94 -5.65 -4.59
CA GLU A 14 -3.89 -4.54 -4.71
C GLU A 14 -4.62 -4.31 -3.39
N PHE A 15 -4.81 -3.04 -3.05
CA PHE A 15 -5.53 -2.62 -1.86
C PHE A 15 -6.39 -1.39 -2.18
N PRO A 16 -7.54 -1.20 -1.49
CA PRO A 16 -8.39 -0.05 -1.72
C PRO A 16 -7.72 1.24 -1.20
N VAL A 17 -7.76 2.31 -1.99
CA VAL A 17 -7.14 3.61 -1.63
C VAL A 17 -8.14 4.52 -0.91
N SER A 18 -9.43 4.45 -1.24
CA SER A 18 -10.47 5.31 -0.65
C SER A 18 -10.50 5.31 0.88
N PRO A 19 -10.36 4.15 1.57
CA PRO A 19 -10.43 4.12 3.03
C PRO A 19 -9.23 4.76 3.75
N ILE A 20 -8.17 5.17 3.04
CA ILE A 20 -7.02 5.85 3.68
C ILE A 20 -7.47 7.15 4.36
N ALA A 21 -8.46 7.84 3.81
CA ALA A 21 -9.02 9.06 4.40
C ALA A 21 -9.75 8.83 5.73
N GLU A 22 -10.07 7.58 6.07
CA GLU A 22 -10.76 7.19 7.30
C GLU A 22 -9.77 6.88 8.44
N ILE A 23 -8.47 6.75 8.15
CA ILE A 23 -7.44 6.48 9.15
C ILE A 23 -7.25 7.69 10.07
N ARG A 24 -7.36 7.44 11.37
CA ARG A 24 -7.14 8.42 12.43
C ARG A 24 -6.05 7.96 13.39
N ILE A 25 -5.03 8.80 13.55
CA ILE A 25 -3.91 8.54 14.46
C ILE A 25 -4.45 8.51 15.90
N GLY A 26 -4.08 7.47 16.65
CA GLY A 26 -4.50 7.27 18.04
C GLY A 26 -5.93 6.74 18.20
N GLU A 27 -6.68 6.55 17.12
CA GLU A 27 -8.06 6.05 17.15
C GLU A 27 -8.21 4.75 16.36
N THR A 28 -7.75 4.73 15.10
CA THR A 28 -7.93 3.56 14.25
C THR A 28 -7.11 2.40 14.78
N SER A 29 -7.76 1.27 15.02
CA SER A 29 -7.11 0.06 15.50
C SER A 29 -6.49 -0.74 14.35
N LYS A 30 -5.53 -1.58 14.70
CA LYS A 30 -4.92 -2.54 13.78
C LYS A 30 -5.92 -3.54 13.17
N ASP A 31 -6.97 -3.91 13.91
CA ASP A 31 -8.00 -4.79 13.36
C ASP A 31 -8.91 -4.05 12.38
N GLU A 32 -9.28 -2.79 12.66
CA GLU A 32 -9.97 -1.92 11.69
C GLU A 32 -9.13 -1.72 10.42
N VAL A 33 -7.82 -1.47 10.54
CA VAL A 33 -6.91 -1.41 9.38
C VAL A 33 -6.98 -2.70 8.56
N ARG A 34 -7.08 -3.87 9.21
CA ARG A 34 -7.17 -5.15 8.52
C ARG A 34 -8.53 -5.37 7.85
N GLU A 35 -9.61 -4.85 8.42
CA GLU A 35 -10.93 -4.83 7.80
C GLU A 35 -10.96 -3.92 6.56
N LEU A 36 -10.33 -2.74 6.65
CA LEU A 36 -10.32 -1.75 5.57
C LEU A 36 -9.44 -2.18 4.39
N PHE A 37 -8.24 -2.72 4.65
CA PHE A 37 -7.22 -2.96 3.61
C PHE A 37 -6.88 -4.44 3.39
N GLY A 38 -7.40 -5.34 4.23
CA GLY A 38 -7.07 -6.76 4.17
C GLY A 38 -5.70 -7.10 4.78
N THR A 39 -5.16 -8.24 4.37
CA THR A 39 -3.85 -8.71 4.87
C THR A 39 -2.73 -7.85 4.28
N PRO A 40 -1.81 -7.32 5.11
CA PRO A 40 -0.70 -6.52 4.60
C PRO A 40 0.25 -7.38 3.77
N TRP A 41 0.86 -6.77 2.75
CA TRP A 41 1.85 -7.43 1.93
C TRP A 41 3.15 -7.72 2.71
N ARG A 42 3.54 -6.80 3.61
CA ARG A 42 4.69 -6.98 4.50
C ARG A 42 4.36 -6.58 5.92
N VAL A 43 4.91 -7.32 6.87
CA VAL A 43 4.87 -7.02 8.30
C VAL A 43 6.30 -6.82 8.79
N GLY A 44 6.53 -5.75 9.54
CA GLY A 44 7.84 -5.39 10.07
C GLY A 44 7.77 -4.88 11.51
N VAL A 45 8.95 -4.49 12.01
CA VAL A 45 9.13 -3.84 13.30
C VAL A 45 10.15 -2.72 13.14
N GLU A 46 9.80 -1.51 13.58
CA GLU A 46 10.67 -0.33 13.58
C GLU A 46 10.69 0.25 14.99
N ASN A 47 11.87 0.34 15.62
CA ASN A 47 12.02 0.84 16.99
C ASN A 47 11.09 0.13 18.01
N GLY A 48 10.91 -1.19 17.85
CA GLY A 48 10.03 -2.00 18.72
C GLY A 48 8.53 -1.88 18.40
N LYS A 49 8.15 -1.08 17.41
CA LYS A 49 6.76 -0.86 16.99
C LYS A 49 6.43 -1.62 15.72
N ARG A 50 5.26 -2.23 15.67
CA ARG A 50 4.83 -3.02 14.51
C ARG A 50 4.55 -2.10 13.33
N THR A 51 4.96 -2.52 12.14
CA THR A 51 4.66 -1.85 10.88
C THR A 51 3.97 -2.80 9.90
N TRP A 52 2.98 -2.30 9.18
CA TRP A 52 2.32 -2.97 8.07
C TRP A 52 2.52 -2.15 6.80
N THR A 53 2.87 -2.84 5.71
CA THR A 53 3.01 -2.23 4.39
C THR A 53 2.01 -2.88 3.44
N TYR A 54 1.19 -2.03 2.82
CA TYR A 54 0.35 -2.37 1.69
C TYR A 54 1.01 -1.76 0.45
N GLY A 55 1.50 -2.62 -0.43
CA GLY A 55 2.25 -2.20 -1.60
C GLY A 55 1.69 -2.88 -2.83
N HIS A 56 1.47 -2.09 -3.87
CA HIS A 56 1.11 -2.58 -5.18
C HIS A 56 1.92 -1.84 -6.25
N TYR A 57 2.78 -2.59 -6.92
CA TYR A 57 3.66 -2.13 -7.98
C TYR A 57 3.22 -2.80 -9.28
N ARG A 58 2.67 -2.04 -10.22
CA ARG A 58 2.40 -2.53 -11.58
C ARG A 58 3.55 -2.10 -12.49
N TYR A 59 4.35 -3.07 -12.94
CA TYR A 59 5.27 -2.87 -14.05
C TYR A 59 4.55 -3.23 -15.36
N ARG A 60 4.45 -2.25 -16.27
CA ARG A 60 3.94 -2.45 -17.62
C ARG A 60 5.08 -2.25 -18.62
N LEU A 61 5.14 -3.12 -19.64
CA LEU A 61 6.09 -2.95 -20.78
C LEU A 61 5.67 -1.81 -21.71
N ILE A 62 4.40 -1.40 -21.67
CA ILE A 62 3.85 -0.27 -22.43
C ILE A 62 2.91 0.49 -21.48
N GLY A 63 3.18 1.79 -21.28
CA GLY A 63 2.49 2.67 -20.31
C GLY A 63 3.29 2.90 -19.03
N ASP A 64 2.94 3.96 -18.29
CA ASP A 64 3.71 4.35 -17.10
C ASP A 64 3.58 3.34 -15.95
N PRO A 65 4.67 3.03 -15.24
CA PRO A 65 4.61 2.24 -14.03
C PRO A 65 3.78 2.99 -12.99
N SER A 66 2.87 2.31 -12.31
CA SER A 66 2.17 2.88 -11.16
C SER A 66 2.57 2.16 -9.89
N THR A 67 2.95 2.95 -8.89
CA THR A 67 3.27 2.49 -7.55
C THR A 67 2.27 3.08 -6.59
N ARG A 68 1.77 2.25 -5.68
CA ARG A 68 0.98 2.66 -4.52
C ARG A 68 1.53 1.95 -3.31
N ASP A 69 1.90 2.72 -2.29
CA ASP A 69 2.45 2.20 -1.05
C ASP A 69 1.80 2.92 0.14
N LEU A 70 1.30 2.14 1.08
CA LEU A 70 0.77 2.60 2.36
C LEU A 70 1.54 1.89 3.47
N LEU A 71 2.34 2.67 4.20
CA LEU A 71 3.02 2.23 5.41
C LEU A 71 2.21 2.69 6.61
N ILE A 72 1.90 1.78 7.53
CA ILE A 72 1.23 2.07 8.80
C ILE A 72 2.11 1.56 9.94
N ARG A 73 2.38 2.41 10.92
CA ARG A 73 3.05 2.04 12.19
C ARG A 73 2.03 2.09 13.32
N PHE A 74 2.05 1.08 14.18
CA PHE A 74 1.18 0.99 15.34
C PHE A 74 1.94 1.29 16.64
N ASN A 75 1.26 1.87 17.61
CA ASN A 75 1.78 2.00 18.96
C ASN A 75 1.65 0.67 19.75
N HIS A 76 2.03 0.68 21.03
CA HIS A 76 1.97 -0.51 21.89
C HIS A 76 0.54 -0.96 22.25
N GLN A 77 -0.47 -0.14 21.96
CA GLN A 77 -1.89 -0.45 22.14
C GLN A 77 -2.53 -0.94 20.83
N ASP A 78 -1.73 -1.27 19.80
CA ASP A 78 -2.19 -1.65 18.46
C ASP A 78 -3.08 -0.58 17.77
N LEU A 79 -2.90 0.70 18.12
CA LEU A 79 -3.54 1.83 17.43
C LEU A 79 -2.58 2.49 16.45
N VAL A 80 -3.10 3.08 15.37
CA VAL A 80 -2.30 3.79 14.37
C VAL A 80 -1.52 4.92 15.05
N GLU A 81 -0.21 4.87 14.98
CA GLU A 81 0.69 5.92 15.48
C GLU A 81 1.13 6.86 14.36
N HIS A 82 1.36 6.31 13.17
CA HIS A 82 1.80 7.05 12.00
C HIS A 82 1.40 6.28 10.73
N PHE A 83 1.13 6.99 9.65
CA PHE A 83 1.00 6.39 8.32
C PHE A 83 1.53 7.33 7.23
N SER A 84 1.94 6.76 6.11
CA SER A 84 2.29 7.49 4.89
C SER A 84 1.73 6.77 3.68
N PHE A 85 1.16 7.53 2.75
CA PHE A 85 0.67 7.03 1.47
C PHE A 85 1.45 7.70 0.34
N ASN A 86 2.05 6.89 -0.52
CA ASN A 86 2.80 7.35 -1.68
C ASN A 86 2.20 6.75 -2.95
N THR A 87 1.99 7.58 -3.97
CA THR A 87 1.51 7.15 -5.29
C THR A 87 2.26 7.86 -6.40
N THR A 88 2.51 7.16 -7.51
CA THR A 88 3.10 7.70 -8.75
C THR A 88 2.09 7.73 -9.89
N ASP A 89 0.81 7.93 -9.60
CA ASP A 89 -0.19 8.18 -10.64
C ASP A 89 0.17 9.50 -11.35
N HIS A 90 0.79 9.39 -12.53
CA HIS A 90 0.93 10.49 -13.47
C HIS A 90 -0.45 10.75 -14.07
N GLY A 91 -1.28 11.49 -13.35
CA GLY A 91 -2.43 12.14 -13.97
C GLY A 91 -1.91 12.99 -15.13
N GLY A 92 -2.46 12.77 -16.32
CA GLY A 92 -2.28 13.67 -17.45
C GLY A 92 -2.54 15.10 -17.02
N GLN A 93 -1.67 16.00 -17.47
CA GLN A 93 -2.09 17.37 -17.73
C GLN A 93 -3.02 17.30 -18.93
N ASP A 94 -4.33 17.31 -18.69
CA ASP A 94 -5.37 17.64 -19.66
C ASP A 94 -6.60 18.22 -18.96
#